data_AF-A0A1G4RJR9-F1
#
_entry.id   AF-A0A1G4RJR9-F1
#
_cell.length_a   1.000
_cell.length_b   1.000
_cell.length_c   1.000
_cell.angle_alpha   90.00
_cell.angle_beta   90.00
_cell.angle_gamma   90.00
#
_symmetry.space_group_name_H-M   'P 1'
#
loop_
_entity.id
_entity.type
_entity.pdbx_description
1 polymer ?
#
loop_
_entity_poly.entity_id
_entity_poly.type
_entity_poly.pdbx_seq_one_letter_code
_entity_poly.pdbx_strand_id
1 'polypeptide(L)'
;MRKIITGAFVSLDGVMQAPGGPDEDPVGGFKYGGWVAPYFDEAMGKAVGEMFDRPFDLLLGRKTYEIFAAHWPYVAADDPIGPLFDRITKYVATRNPDFKLSWQNSQVLGADVVGALRTLKGGEGRIC
;
A
#
# COMPACT_ATOMS: atom_id res chain seq x y z
N MET A 1 -17.23 -10.52 9.54
CA MET A 1 -15.93 -10.87 8.91
C MET A 1 -15.44 -9.69 8.09
N ARG A 2 -14.21 -9.27 8.33
CA ARG A 2 -13.52 -8.25 7.53
C ARG A 2 -13.27 -8.78 6.11
N LYS A 3 -13.17 -7.88 5.14
CA LYS A 3 -12.76 -8.22 3.76
C LYS A 3 -11.29 -7.85 3.60
N ILE A 4 -10.59 -8.65 2.80
CA ILE A 4 -9.26 -8.33 2.29
C ILE A 4 -9.47 -8.04 0.81
N ILE A 5 -9.15 -6.82 0.40
CA ILE A 5 -9.36 -6.27 -0.93
C ILE A 5 -8.00 -5.91 -1.49
N THR A 6 -7.79 -6.15 -2.79
CA THR A 6 -6.56 -5.79 -3.47
C THR A 6 -6.87 -4.74 -4.51
N GLY A 7 -6.25 -3.58 -4.37
CA GLY A 7 -6.15 -2.56 -5.41
C GLY A 7 -4.73 -2.54 -5.97
N ALA A 8 -4.59 -2.52 -7.28
CA ALA A 8 -3.30 -2.46 -7.95
C ALA A 8 -3.42 -1.79 -9.31
N PHE A 9 -2.40 -1.03 -9.69
CA PHE A 9 -2.15 -0.71 -11.09
C PHE A 9 -1.40 -1.87 -11.72
N VAL A 10 -1.86 -2.31 -12.89
CA VAL A 10 -1.29 -3.44 -13.63
C VAL A 10 -1.20 -3.08 -15.10
N SER A 11 -0.02 -3.21 -15.70
CA SER A 11 0.14 -3.08 -17.15
C SER A 11 -0.50 -4.26 -17.89
N LEU A 12 -0.65 -4.14 -19.22
CA LEU A 12 -1.24 -5.19 -20.05
C LEU A 12 -0.46 -6.52 -19.99
N ASP A 13 0.86 -6.44 -19.82
CA ASP A 13 1.78 -7.56 -19.68
C ASP A 13 2.01 -8.00 -18.22
N GLY A 14 1.24 -7.45 -17.26
CA GLY A 14 1.18 -7.95 -15.88
C GLY A 14 2.16 -7.32 -14.90
N VAL A 15 2.73 -6.15 -15.21
CA VAL A 15 3.70 -5.44 -14.36
C VAL A 15 2.99 -4.51 -13.38
N MET A 16 3.39 -4.59 -12.11
CA MET A 16 2.93 -3.70 -11.02
C MET A 16 4.05 -2.86 -10.40
N GLN A 17 5.30 -3.04 -10.85
CA GLN A 17 6.48 -2.38 -10.28
C GLN A 17 6.52 -0.90 -10.69
N ALA A 18 6.91 -0.04 -9.74
CA ALA A 18 7.13 1.40 -9.91
C ALA A 18 6.04 2.16 -10.71
N PRO A 19 4.74 2.05 -10.37
CA PRO A 19 3.69 2.74 -11.10
C PRO A 19 3.70 4.27 -10.93
N GLY A 20 4.13 4.77 -9.76
CA GLY A 20 4.02 6.17 -9.37
C GLY A 20 5.17 7.05 -9.85
N GLY A 21 6.40 6.77 -9.41
CA GLY A 21 7.57 7.64 -9.66
C GLY A 21 8.64 7.00 -10.57
N PRO A 22 9.40 7.80 -11.34
CA PRO A 22 10.46 7.30 -12.23
C PRO A 22 11.53 6.47 -11.49
N ASP A 23 11.83 6.83 -10.25
CA ASP A 23 12.84 6.18 -9.41
C ASP A 23 12.22 5.37 -8.24
N GLU A 24 10.91 5.09 -8.28
CA GLU A 24 10.18 4.46 -7.15
C GLU A 24 10.71 3.07 -6.79
N ASP A 25 10.97 2.24 -7.80
CA ASP A 25 11.55 0.90 -7.62
C ASP A 25 12.40 0.49 -8.84
N PRO A 26 13.70 0.81 -8.89
CA PRO A 26 14.59 0.46 -9.99
C PRO A 26 15.14 -0.97 -9.90
N VAL A 27 14.68 -1.79 -8.95
CA VAL A 27 15.19 -3.15 -8.72
C VAL A 27 15.12 -3.99 -10.01
N GLY A 28 16.18 -4.75 -10.26
CA GLY A 28 16.30 -5.55 -11.49
C GLY A 28 16.62 -4.73 -12.74
N GLY A 29 16.92 -3.44 -12.60
CA GLY A 29 17.17 -2.54 -13.73
C GLY A 29 15.89 -2.13 -14.45
N PHE A 30 14.76 -2.07 -13.72
CA PHE A 30 13.47 -1.65 -14.27
C PHE A 30 13.54 -0.20 -14.75
N LYS A 31 13.26 0.04 -16.03
CA LYS A 31 13.45 1.35 -16.69
C LYS A 31 12.17 2.15 -16.90
N TYR A 32 11.03 1.61 -16.47
CA TYR A 32 9.71 2.17 -16.76
C TYR A 32 9.04 2.70 -15.51
N GLY A 33 9.80 3.22 -14.54
CA GLY A 33 9.20 3.83 -13.35
C GLY A 33 8.28 5.00 -13.73
N GLY A 34 7.22 5.19 -12.96
CA GLY A 34 6.21 6.25 -13.18
C GLY A 34 5.33 6.00 -14.40
N TRP A 35 5.24 4.76 -14.87
CA TRP A 35 4.51 4.42 -16.08
C TRP A 35 3.01 4.71 -16.01
N VAL A 36 2.40 4.87 -14.84
CA VAL A 36 0.98 5.24 -14.72
C VAL A 36 0.73 6.71 -15.08
N ALA A 37 1.67 7.60 -14.80
CA ALA A 37 1.46 9.05 -14.90
C ALA A 37 0.95 9.53 -16.28
N PRO A 38 1.46 9.03 -17.43
CA PRO A 38 0.95 9.42 -18.75
C PRO A 38 -0.47 8.94 -19.06
N TYR A 39 -0.99 7.96 -18.32
CA TYR A 39 -2.30 7.34 -18.55
C TYR A 39 -3.34 7.70 -17.48
N PHE A 40 -2.95 8.44 -16.44
CA PHE A 40 -3.84 8.78 -15.36
C PHE A 40 -4.89 9.79 -15.84
N ASP A 41 -6.16 9.37 -15.81
CA ASP A 41 -7.30 10.18 -16.22
C ASP A 41 -8.35 10.29 -15.10
N GLU A 42 -9.46 10.99 -15.38
CA GLU A 42 -10.55 11.19 -14.42
C GLU A 42 -11.18 9.87 -13.99
N ALA A 43 -11.28 8.89 -14.89
CA ALA A 43 -11.88 7.59 -14.59
C ALA A 43 -11.00 6.78 -13.64
N MET A 44 -9.68 6.79 -13.84
CA MET A 44 -8.72 6.20 -12.90
C MET A 44 -8.76 6.92 -11.55
N GLY A 45 -8.75 8.26 -11.54
CA GLY A 45 -8.86 9.04 -10.32
C GLY A 45 -10.10 8.70 -9.50
N LYS A 46 -11.25 8.57 -10.16
CA LYS A 46 -12.50 8.16 -9.52
C LYS A 46 -12.42 6.74 -8.95
N ALA A 47 -11.86 5.78 -9.68
CA ALA A 47 -11.70 4.41 -9.20
C ALA A 47 -10.78 4.33 -7.97
N VAL A 48 -9.69 5.12 -7.95
CA VAL A 48 -8.80 5.24 -6.79
C VAL A 48 -9.55 5.88 -5.61
N GLY A 49 -10.36 6.92 -5.84
CA GLY A 49 -11.20 7.53 -4.81
C GLY A 49 -12.19 6.53 -4.20
N GLU A 50 -12.95 5.82 -5.03
CA GLU A 50 -13.93 4.81 -4.59
C GLU A 50 -13.28 3.68 -3.76
N MET A 51 -12.01 3.36 -4.04
CA MET A 51 -11.25 2.39 -3.27
C MET A 51 -10.94 2.87 -1.84
N PHE A 52 -10.73 4.18 -1.66
CA PHE A 52 -10.41 4.79 -0.37
C PHE A 52 -11.62 5.36 0.38
N ASP A 53 -12.81 5.38 -0.23
CA ASP A 53 -14.04 5.95 0.35
C ASP A 53 -14.56 5.21 1.59
N ARG A 54 -14.13 3.98 1.84
CA ARG A 54 -14.58 3.17 2.98
C ARG A 54 -13.50 3.12 4.05
N PRO A 55 -13.82 3.03 5.35
CA PRO A 55 -12.79 2.83 6.37
C PRO A 55 -11.97 1.56 6.12
N PHE A 56 -10.66 1.71 5.88
CA PHE A 56 -9.70 0.61 5.67
C PHE A 56 -8.48 0.70 6.61
N ASP A 57 -7.77 -0.41 6.70
CA ASP A 57 -6.38 -0.52 7.15
C ASP A 57 -5.53 -1.01 5.96
N LEU A 58 -4.22 -0.76 5.95
CA LEU A 58 -3.35 -1.21 4.87
C LEU A 58 -2.74 -2.59 5.19
N LEU A 59 -2.76 -3.48 4.21
CA LEU A 59 -1.99 -4.73 4.22
C LEU A 59 -0.89 -4.66 3.16
N LEU A 60 0.36 -4.57 3.60
CA LEU A 60 1.50 -4.27 2.72
C LEU A 60 2.58 -5.36 2.83
N GLY A 61 3.22 -5.65 1.70
CA GLY A 61 4.54 -6.28 1.71
C GLY A 61 5.62 -5.30 2.15
N ARG A 62 6.75 -5.81 2.65
CA ARG A 62 7.91 -4.99 3.07
C ARG A 62 8.31 -3.91 2.06
N LYS A 63 8.43 -4.25 0.77
CA LYS A 63 8.89 -3.32 -0.27
C LYS A 63 7.92 -2.15 -0.46
N THR A 64 6.62 -2.45 -0.61
CA THR A 64 5.58 -1.42 -0.70
C THR A 64 5.53 -0.55 0.55
N TYR A 65 5.70 -1.14 1.73
CA TYR A 65 5.79 -0.37 2.98
C TYR A 65 6.97 0.60 2.97
N GLU A 66 8.17 0.17 2.57
CA GLU A 66 9.36 1.04 2.49
C GLU A 66 9.12 2.22 1.54
N ILE A 67 8.55 1.95 0.35
CA ILE A 67 8.21 2.99 -0.64
C ILE A 67 7.19 3.98 -0.04
N PHE A 68 6.13 3.47 0.57
CA PHE A 68 5.05 4.29 1.10
C PHE A 68 5.51 5.13 2.29
N ALA A 69 6.29 4.54 3.20
CA ALA A 69 6.86 5.23 4.36
C ALA A 69 7.87 6.32 3.98
N ALA A 70 8.51 6.21 2.80
CA ALA A 70 9.40 7.23 2.27
C ALA A 70 8.68 8.39 1.57
N HIS A 71 7.37 8.25 1.28
CA HIS A 71 6.61 9.21 0.49
C HIS A 71 5.45 9.86 1.27
N TRP A 72 4.48 9.05 1.71
CA TRP A 72 3.20 9.54 2.27
C TRP A 72 3.30 10.40 3.53
N PRO A 73 4.26 10.21 4.45
CA PRO A 73 4.43 11.12 5.59
C PRO A 73 4.86 12.54 5.19
N TYR A 74 5.36 12.71 3.95
CA TYR A 74 6.01 13.93 3.50
C TYR A 74 5.23 14.66 2.39
N VAL A 75 4.10 14.11 1.94
CA VAL A 75 3.21 14.81 1.01
C VAL A 75 2.54 16.00 1.71
N ALA A 76 2.19 17.02 0.93
CA ALA A 76 1.54 18.21 1.47
C ALA A 76 0.17 17.86 2.09
N ALA A 77 -0.21 18.58 3.16
CA ALA A 77 -1.40 18.24 3.95
C ALA A 77 -2.73 18.48 3.23
N ASP A 78 -2.71 19.15 2.08
CA ASP A 78 -3.83 19.33 1.17
C ASP A 78 -4.06 18.10 0.26
N ASP A 79 -3.11 17.16 0.20
CA ASP A 79 -3.34 15.82 -0.35
C ASP A 79 -4.24 15.02 0.61
N PRO A 80 -5.40 14.51 0.15
CA PRO A 80 -6.34 13.81 1.02
C PRO A 80 -5.86 12.42 1.46
N ILE A 81 -4.90 11.81 0.76
CA ILE A 81 -4.44 10.43 1.00
C ILE A 81 -3.38 10.40 2.11
N GLY A 82 -2.43 11.35 2.14
CA GLY A 82 -1.36 11.39 3.15
C GLY A 82 -1.88 11.34 4.60
N PRO A 83 -2.73 12.29 5.02
CA PRO A 83 -3.33 12.31 6.36
C PRO A 83 -4.22 11.09 6.66
N LEU A 84 -4.86 10.51 5.64
CA LEU A 84 -5.65 9.29 5.78
C LEU A 84 -4.73 8.11 6.09
N PHE A 85 -3.67 7.92 5.30
CA PHE A 85 -2.70 6.85 5.48
C PHE A 85 -2.00 6.98 6.83
N ASP A 86 -1.70 8.18 7.31
CA ASP A 86 -1.13 8.40 8.64
C ASP A 86 -1.99 7.87 9.79
N ARG A 87 -3.32 7.91 9.66
CA ARG A 87 -4.28 7.55 10.73
C ARG A 87 -4.64 6.07 10.81
N ILE A 88 -4.49 5.34 9.71
CA ILE A 88 -4.92 3.93 9.60
C ILE A 88 -3.81 2.96 10.02
N THR A 89 -4.21 1.74 10.40
CA THR A 89 -3.25 0.69 10.76
C THR A 89 -2.57 0.15 9.49
N LYS A 90 -1.28 -0.14 9.57
CA LYS A 90 -0.49 -0.76 8.50
C LYS A 90 0.04 -2.09 8.98
N TYR A 91 -0.47 -3.16 8.42
CA TYR A 91 -0.02 -4.53 8.66
C TYR A 91 1.05 -4.88 7.63
N VAL A 92 2.27 -5.14 8.08
CA VAL A 92 3.42 -5.37 7.20
C VAL A 92 3.82 -6.85 7.22
N ALA A 93 3.70 -7.50 6.06
CA ALA A 93 4.21 -8.84 5.83
C ALA A 93 5.70 -8.78 5.49
N THR A 94 6.53 -9.34 6.37
CA THR A 94 7.98 -9.42 6.21
C THR A 94 8.50 -10.74 6.76
N ARG A 95 9.57 -11.25 6.14
CA ARG A 95 10.32 -12.42 6.63
C ARG A 95 11.42 -12.05 7.62
N ASN A 96 11.75 -10.75 7.73
CA ASN A 96 12.75 -10.26 8.67
C ASN A 96 12.06 -9.89 10.00
N PRO A 97 12.26 -10.66 11.08
CA PRO A 97 11.64 -10.38 12.39
C PRO A 97 12.18 -9.10 13.03
N ASP A 98 13.38 -8.66 12.65
CA ASP A 98 14.03 -7.46 13.18
C ASP A 98 13.71 -6.19 12.40
N PHE A 99 12.84 -6.29 11.39
CA PHE A 99 12.46 -5.16 10.54
C PHE A 99 11.86 -4.02 11.37
N LYS A 100 12.48 -2.84 11.28
CA LYS A 100 12.06 -1.64 12.01
C LYS A 100 11.09 -0.83 11.16
N LEU A 101 9.95 -0.54 11.76
CA LEU A 101 8.90 0.28 11.16
C LEU A 101 9.18 1.75 11.51
N SER A 102 9.35 2.60 10.50
CA SER A 102 9.63 4.03 10.66
C SER A 102 8.37 4.89 10.65
N TRP A 103 7.26 4.34 10.17
CA TRP A 103 6.00 5.06 9.99
C TRP A 103 4.98 4.69 11.06
N GLN A 104 4.27 5.68 11.60
CA GLN A 104 3.28 5.52 12.67
C GLN A 104 2.13 4.58 12.28
N ASN A 105 1.49 4.01 13.31
CA ASN A 105 0.39 3.05 13.18
C ASN A 105 0.77 1.82 12.33
N SER A 106 2.01 1.36 12.42
CA SER A 106 2.49 0.18 11.69
C SER A 106 2.80 -0.98 12.63
N GLN A 107 2.53 -2.21 12.19
CA GLN A 107 2.90 -3.43 12.89
C GLN A 107 3.24 -4.57 11.92
N VAL A 108 4.19 -5.42 12.30
CA VAL A 108 4.52 -6.62 11.53
C VAL A 108 3.50 -7.73 11.79
N LEU A 109 3.19 -8.53 10.77
CA LEU A 109 2.27 -9.68 10.90
C LEU A 109 2.93 -10.92 11.54
N GLY A 110 4.26 -10.92 11.68
CA GLY A 110 5.03 -12.05 12.17
C GLY A 110 5.27 -13.14 11.12
N ALA A 111 5.79 -14.29 11.57
CA ALA A 111 6.23 -15.37 10.68
C ALA A 111 5.06 -16.12 10.01
N ASP A 112 3.96 -16.36 10.72
CA ASP A 112 2.75 -16.97 10.16
C ASP A 112 1.77 -15.90 9.64
N VAL A 113 2.09 -15.38 8.46
CA VAL A 113 1.26 -14.36 7.78
C VAL A 113 -0.16 -14.90 7.52
N VAL A 114 -0.30 -16.16 7.10
CA VAL A 114 -1.61 -16.73 6.76
C VAL A 114 -2.49 -16.87 8.02
N GLY A 115 -1.92 -17.36 9.12
CA GLY A 115 -2.60 -17.41 10.41
C GLY A 115 -3.00 -16.02 10.90
N ALA A 116 -2.09 -15.05 10.84
CA ALA A 116 -2.38 -13.67 11.21
C ALA A 116 -3.52 -13.07 10.38
N LEU A 117 -3.56 -13.31 9.06
CA LEU A 117 -4.64 -12.85 8.19
C LEU A 117 -5.97 -13.55 8.46
N ARG A 118 -5.98 -14.84 8.82
CA ARG A 118 -7.21 -15.55 9.22
C ARG A 118 -7.80 -14.94 10.49
N THR A 119 -6.97 -14.66 11.49
CA THR A 119 -7.38 -13.97 12.72
C THR A 119 -7.90 -12.56 12.42
N LEU A 120 -7.17 -11.80 11.59
CA LEU A 120 -7.57 -10.47 11.17
C LEU A 120 -8.95 -10.49 10.49
N LYS A 121 -9.16 -11.40 9.55
CA LYS A 121 -10.43 -11.58 8.83
C LYS A 121 -11.60 -11.94 9.76
N GLY A 122 -11.32 -12.71 10.82
CA GLY A 122 -12.29 -13.18 11.81
C GLY A 122 -12.66 -12.14 12.87
N GLY A 123 -11.79 -11.16 13.14
CA GLY A 123 -11.99 -10.13 14.16
C GLY A 123 -12.87 -8.95 13.72
N GLU A 124 -13.07 -8.03 14.65
CA GLU A 124 -13.67 -6.72 14.41
C GLU A 124 -12.65 -5.73 13.82
N GLY A 125 -13.12 -4.69 13.12
CA GLY A 125 -12.27 -3.66 12.52
C GLY A 125 -12.62 -3.32 11.07
N ARG A 126 -11.78 -2.47 10.47
CA ARG A 126 -11.93 -1.94 9.10
C ARG A 126 -11.63 -2.99 8.03
N ILE A 127 -11.99 -2.78 6.78
CA ILE A 127 -11.49 -3.69 5.72
C ILE A 127 -9.97 -3.54 5.57
N CYS A 128 -9.32 -4.53 4.97
CA CYS A 128 -7.92 -4.44 4.56
C CYS A 128 -7.80 -4.50 3.05
#